data_AF-A0ABD0NYB9-F1
#
_entry.id   AF-A0ABD0NYB9-F1
#
_cell.length_a   1.000
_cell.length_b   1.000
_cell.length_c   1.000
_cell.angle_alpha   90.00
_cell.angle_beta   90.00
_cell.angle_gamma   90.00
#
_symmetry.space_group_name_H-M   'P 1'
#
loop_
_entity.id
_entity.type
_entity.pdbx_description
1 polymer ?
#
loop_
_entity_poly.entity_id
_entity_poly.type
_entity_poly.pdbx_seq_one_letter_code
_entity_poly.pdbx_strand_id
1 'polypeptide(L)' 'TANPYLILSDERKQKLSKNPERFNKDVCVLGKEGFSSGRFYFEVQVKGKTKWDLGVARECIARKGEIPLNPSNGYWT' A
#
# COMPACT_ATOMS: atom_id res chain seq x y z
N THR A 1 3.42 2.89 6.46
CA THR A 1 2.06 2.42 6.08
C THR A 1 1.95 0.90 5.93
N ALA A 2 3.04 0.18 5.62
CA ALA A 2 3.03 -1.27 5.35
C ALA A 2 2.32 -2.13 6.41
N ASN A 3 1.55 -3.13 5.98
CA ASN A 3 1.05 -4.19 6.86
C ASN A 3 2.20 -4.87 7.63
N PRO A 4 2.04 -5.30 8.91
CA PRO A 4 3.12 -5.90 9.70
C PRO A 4 3.67 -7.22 9.13
N TYR A 5 2.97 -7.88 8.22
CA TYR A 5 3.46 -9.09 7.54
C TYR A 5 4.35 -8.80 6.31
N LEU A 6 4.52 -7.54 5.93
CA LEU A 6 5.41 -7.14 4.83
C LEU A 6 6.82 -6.81 5.32
N ILE A 7 7.83 -7.19 4.54
CA ILE A 7 9.23 -6.85 4.77
C ILE A 7 9.67 -5.87 3.68
N LEU A 8 10.17 -4.70 4.07
CA LEU A 8 10.72 -3.70 3.17
C LEU A 8 12.25 -3.81 3.15
N SER A 9 12.87 -3.64 1.98
CA SER A 9 14.31 -3.89 1.76
C SER A 9 15.23 -3.07 2.67
N ASP A 10 14.90 -1.81 2.90
CA ASP A 10 15.75 -0.88 3.67
C ASP A 10 15.40 -0.81 5.17
N GLU A 11 14.38 -1.54 5.60
CA GLU A 11 13.92 -1.50 7.00
C GLU A 11 14.35 -2.78 7.74
N ARG A 12 15.43 -2.66 8.53
CA ARG A 12 15.76 -3.63 9.59
C ARG A 12 14.50 -3.86 10.43
N LYS A 13 13.95 -5.09 10.40
CA LYS A 13 12.82 -5.60 11.21
C LYS A 13 12.03 -4.47 11.84
N GLN A 14 11.01 -3.96 11.14
CA GLN A 14 10.15 -2.90 11.65
C GLN A 14 9.85 -3.16 13.13
N LYS A 15 10.47 -2.37 14.02
CA LYS A 15 10.03 -2.28 15.41
C LYS A 15 8.55 -1.98 15.30
N LEU A 16 7.74 -2.82 15.95
CA LEU A 16 6.28 -2.80 16.03
C LEU A 16 5.78 -1.49 16.66
N SER A 17 6.12 -0.34 16.09
CA SER A 17 5.54 0.93 16.46
C SER A 17 4.10 0.90 15.98
N LYS A 18 3.18 1.20 16.90
CA LYS A 18 1.76 1.37 16.62
C LYS A 18 1.58 2.62 15.75
N ASN A 19 1.91 2.53 14.47
CA ASN A 19 1.66 3.60 13.52
C ASN A 19 0.16 3.58 13.15
N PRO A 20 -0.62 4.63 13.46
CA PRO A 20 -2.04 4.67 13.12
C PRO A 20 -2.28 4.53 11.60
N GLU A 21 -1.34 4.99 10.78
CA GLU A 21 -1.36 4.97 9.32
C GLU A 21 -1.12 3.59 8.69
N ARG A 22 -0.95 2.56 9.51
CA ARG A 22 -0.63 1.19 9.08
C ARG A 22 -1.88 0.41 8.66
N PHE A 23 -1.79 -0.38 7.59
CA PHE A 23 -2.79 -1.42 7.32
C PHE A 23 -2.71 -2.54 8.37
N ASN A 24 -3.85 -2.97 8.91
CA ASN A 24 -3.86 -4.02 9.93
C ASN A 24 -4.34 -5.39 9.42
N LYS A 25 -5.23 -5.44 8.42
CA LYS A 25 -5.80 -6.67 7.87
C LYS A 25 -5.33 -6.91 6.44
N ASP A 26 -5.49 -5.92 5.56
CA ASP A 26 -5.06 -6.03 4.17
C ASP A 26 -3.54 -5.96 4.02
N VAL A 27 -2.95 -6.83 3.19
CA VAL A 27 -1.50 -6.95 2.97
C VAL A 27 -1.04 -5.89 1.95
N CYS A 28 -1.14 -4.62 2.36
CA CYS A 28 -0.86 -3.46 1.52
C CYS A 28 0.27 -2.59 2.09
N VAL A 29 0.88 -1.82 1.20
CA VAL A 29 1.82 -0.74 1.53
C VAL A 29 1.59 0.41 0.54
N LEU A 30 1.72 1.66 1.00
CA LEU A 30 1.68 2.84 0.14
C LEU A 30 3.09 3.32 -0.14
N GLY A 31 3.27 3.92 -1.33
CA GLY A 31 4.42 4.77 -1.61
C GLY A 31 4.53 5.92 -0.61
N LYS A 32 5.72 6.50 -0.51
CA LYS A 32 6.02 7.56 0.46
C LYS A 32 5.38 8.91 0.08
N GLU A 33 5.31 9.19 -1.22
CA GLU A 33 4.86 10.48 -1.75
C GLU A 33 3.49 10.32 -2.44
N GLY A 34 2.61 11.29 -2.19
CA GLY A 34 1.34 11.43 -2.88
C GLY A 34 1.43 12.43 -4.04
N PHE A 35 0.39 12.48 -4.87
CA PHE A 35 0.32 13.34 -6.05
C PHE A 35 -1.02 14.08 -6.09
N SER A 36 -1.00 15.37 -6.40
CA SER A 36 -2.20 16.21 -6.53
C SER A 36 -2.45 16.71 -7.96
N SER A 37 -1.42 16.70 -8.81
CA SER A 37 -1.50 17.08 -10.23
C SER A 37 -0.30 16.51 -11.01
N GLY A 38 -0.40 16.43 -12.33
CA GLY A 38 0.67 15.95 -13.21
C GLY A 38 0.40 14.59 -13.85
N ARG A 39 1.43 14.02 -14.50
CA ARG A 39 1.42 12.68 -15.10
C ARG A 39 2.65 11.94 -14.60
N PHE A 40 2.43 10.76 -14.05
CA PHE A 40 3.47 9.93 -13.45
C PHE A 40 3.39 8.52 -14.03
N TYR A 41 4.52 7.85 -14.10
CA TYR A 41 4.65 6.48 -14.58
C TYR A 41 5.65 5.75 -13.70
N PHE A 42 5.34 4.50 -13.38
CA PHE A 42 6.14 3.63 -12.53
C PHE A 42 6.18 2.23 -13.13
N GLU A 43 7.31 1.56 -12.99
CA GLU A 43 7.47 0.16 -13.37
C GLU A 43 7.71 -0.68 -12.11
N VAL A 44 7.08 -1.86 -12.06
CA VAL A 44 7.20 -2.77 -10.93
C VAL A 44 7.58 -4.15 -11.42
N GLN A 45 8.71 -4.66 -10.94
CA GLN A 45 9.18 -6.00 -11.29
C GLN A 45 8.47 -7.07 -10.45
N VAL A 46 7.61 -7.86 -11.09
CA VAL A 46 6.82 -8.94 -10.45
C VAL A 46 7.22 -10.36 -10.90
N LYS A 47 8.41 -10.51 -11.48
CA LYS A 47 8.84 -11.77 -12.12
C LYS A 47 8.79 -12.94 -11.14
N GLY A 48 8.15 -14.04 -11.56
CA GLY A 48 8.01 -15.26 -10.76
C GLY A 48 6.97 -15.19 -9.65
N LYS A 49 6.14 -14.14 -9.59
CA LYS A 49 5.04 -14.02 -8.62
C LYS A 49 3.72 -14.46 -9.24
N THR A 50 2.92 -15.18 -8.46
CA THR A 50 1.59 -15.67 -8.88
C THR A 50 0.43 -14.80 -8.40
N LYS A 51 0.68 -13.90 -7.44
CA LYS A 51 -0.33 -12.99 -6.89
C LYS A 51 0.30 -11.67 -6.48
N TRP A 52 -0.32 -10.58 -6.89
CA TRP A 52 0.02 -9.19 -6.57
C TRP A 52 -1.11 -8.29 -7.08
N ASP A 53 -1.32 -7.16 -6.44
CA ASP A 53 -2.18 -6.07 -6.89
C ASP A 53 -1.31 -4.80 -6.96
N LEU A 54 -1.48 -3.99 -8.00
CA LEU A 54 -0.69 -2.77 -8.22
C LEU A 54 -1.58 -1.64 -8.68
N GLY A 55 -1.43 -0.46 -8.09
CA GLY A 55 -2.29 0.65 -8.45
C GLY A 55 -2.08 1.89 -7.62
N VAL A 56 -3.10 2.73 -7.62
CA VAL A 56 -3.12 3.99 -6.86
C VAL A 56 -4.28 4.00 -5.88
N ALA A 57 -4.10 4.73 -4.79
CA ALA A 57 -5.14 4.95 -3.81
C ALA A 57 -5.19 6.41 -3.37
N ARG A 58 -6.36 6.86 -2.91
CA ARG A 58 -6.47 8.16 -2.23
C ARG A 58 -5.67 8.16 -0.93
N GLU A 59 -5.14 9.30 -0.53
CA GLU A 59 -4.44 9.41 0.76
C GLU A 59 -5.35 9.08 1.95
N CYS A 60 -6.62 9.47 1.84
CA CYS A 60 -7.67 9.38 2.86
C CYS A 60 -8.40 8.03 2.92
N ILE A 61 -7.90 6.97 2.26
CA ILE A 61 -8.50 5.63 2.37
C ILE A 61 -8.54 5.16 3.83
N ALA A 62 -9.56 4.37 4.16
CA ALA A 62 -9.54 3.59 5.38
C ALA A 62 -8.34 2.62 5.34
N ARG A 63 -7.75 2.33 6.50
CA ARG A 63 -6.60 1.41 6.60
C ARG A 63 -6.82 0.32 7.64
N LYS A 64 -8.03 0.25 8.20
CA LYS A 64 -8.39 -0.69 9.26
C LYS A 64 -9.55 -1.57 8.80
N GLY A 65 -9.41 -2.87 9.04
CA GLY A 65 -10.40 -3.85 8.59
C GLY A 65 -10.14 -4.30 7.15
N GLU A 66 -11.09 -5.05 6.61
CA GLU A 66 -11.06 -5.58 5.25
C GLU A 66 -11.79 -4.60 4.35
N ILE A 67 -11.10 -4.09 3.35
CA ILE A 67 -11.61 -3.03 2.51
C ILE A 67 -11.66 -3.55 1.07
N PRO A 68 -12.86 -3.62 0.46
CA PRO A 68 -12.97 -3.98 -0.95
C PRO A 68 -12.19 -3.00 -1.83
N LEU A 69 -11.32 -3.52 -2.70
CA LEU A 69 -10.53 -2.73 -3.64
C LEU A 69 -11.41 -2.25 -4.79
N ASN A 70 -11.97 -1.05 -4.66
CA ASN A 70 -12.78 -0.42 -5.70
C ASN A 70 -12.71 1.12 -5.63
N PRO A 71 -13.12 1.82 -6.69
CA PRO A 71 -13.05 3.28 -6.74
C PRO A 71 -13.89 3.99 -5.67
N SER A 72 -15.02 3.41 -5.23
CA SER A 72 -15.86 3.98 -4.17
C SER A 72 -15.13 4.01 -2.82
N ASN A 73 -14.23 3.05 -2.58
CA ASN A 73 -13.32 3.02 -1.43
C ASN A 73 -11.99 3.73 -1.68
N GLY A 74 -11.79 4.33 -2.87
CA GLY A 74 -10.60 5.10 -3.20
C GLY A 74 -9.41 4.30 -3.70
N TYR A 75 -9.63 3.11 -4.29
CA TYR A 75 -8.60 2.26 -4.89
C TYR A 75 -8.80 2.08 -6.39
N TRP A 76 -7.70 2.08 -7.15
CA TRP A 76 -7.63 1.73 -8.57
C TRP A 76 -6.43 0.81 -8.77
N THR A 77 -6.69 -0.50 -8.69
CA THR A 77 -5.70 -1.59 -8.66
C THR A 77 -6.03 -2.68 -9.67
#